data_AF-A0AAN1UFY3-F1
#
_entry.id   AF-A0AAN1UFY3-F1
#
_cell.length_a   1.000
_cell.length_b   1.000
_cell.length_c   1.000
_cell.angle_alpha   90.00
_cell.angle_beta   90.00
_cell.angle_gamma   90.00
#
_symmetry.space_group_name_H-M   'P 1'
#
loop_
_entity.id
_entity.type
_entity.pdbx_description
1 polymer ?
#
loop_
_entity_poly.entity_id
_entity_poly.type
_entity_poly.pdbx_seq_one_letter_code
_entity_poly.pdbx_strand_id
1 'polypeptide(L)'
;MADAVFIGDIVESNGKTIKENNFSLKHEYPIMSQVKVVSYDSWLSRESEVIQNAVNAGLPFYVVQHVRDCDGTPLYAVSFVPLTAAEDERLNEKYLSMVSKDRSLRTDLSAFIQLTDLVKTFTLFGMHSDDLERV
;
A
#
# COMPACT_ATOMS: atom_id res chain seq x y z
N MET A 1 28.60 -3.54 -25.09
CA MET A 1 27.15 -3.46 -24.77
C MET A 1 26.91 -4.41 -23.64
N ALA A 2 26.35 -3.94 -22.53
CA ALA A 2 25.84 -4.85 -21.50
C ALA A 2 24.45 -5.28 -21.97
N ASP A 3 24.25 -6.57 -22.15
CA ASP A 3 22.92 -7.11 -22.44
C ASP A 3 22.08 -6.93 -21.17
N ALA A 4 21.07 -6.06 -21.26
CA ALA A 4 20.11 -5.89 -20.18
C ALA A 4 19.21 -7.13 -20.13
N VAL A 5 19.37 -7.96 -19.10
CA VAL A 5 18.52 -9.11 -18.85
C VAL A 5 17.40 -8.69 -17.90
N PHE A 6 16.15 -8.81 -18.34
CA PHE A 6 15.00 -8.62 -17.46
C PHE A 6 14.81 -9.89 -16.62
N ILE A 7 14.76 -9.73 -15.29
CA ILE A 7 14.60 -10.86 -14.36
C ILE A 7 13.35 -11.67 -14.70
N GLY A 8 12.25 -10.99 -15.05
CA GLY A 8 10.99 -11.64 -15.44
C GLY A 8 11.09 -12.59 -16.64
N ASP A 9 12.09 -12.43 -17.52
CA ASP A 9 12.27 -13.24 -18.73
C ASP A 9 13.22 -14.43 -18.51
N ILE A 10 13.80 -14.57 -17.31
CA ILE A 10 14.65 -15.71 -16.97
C ILE A 10 13.78 -16.98 -16.92
N VAL A 11 14.17 -18.00 -17.69
CA VAL A 11 13.50 -19.30 -17.72
C VAL A 11 14.01 -20.17 -16.58
N GLU A 12 13.08 -20.66 -15.77
CA GLU A 12 13.35 -21.56 -14.65
C GLU A 12 13.38 -23.04 -15.09
N SER A 13 13.79 -23.93 -14.19
CA SER A 13 13.93 -25.36 -14.47
C SER A 13 12.63 -26.06 -14.89
N ASN A 14 11.48 -25.46 -14.60
CA ASN A 14 10.16 -25.94 -15.03
C ASN A 14 9.78 -25.53 -16.47
N GLY A 15 10.68 -24.85 -17.19
CA GLY A 15 10.50 -24.44 -18.58
C GLY A 15 9.64 -23.19 -18.77
N LYS A 16 9.24 -22.52 -17.69
CA LYS A 16 8.52 -21.24 -17.71
C LYS A 16 9.43 -20.10 -17.27
N THR A 17 9.11 -18.90 -17.71
CA THR A 17 9.74 -17.68 -17.20
C THR A 17 9.31 -17.39 -15.76
N ILE A 18 10.14 -16.66 -15.00
CA ILE A 18 9.77 -16.15 -13.66
C ILE A 18 8.43 -15.41 -13.73
N LYS A 19 8.24 -14.60 -14.76
CA LYS A 19 6.99 -13.85 -14.97
C LYS A 19 5.77 -14.75 -15.11
N GLU A 20 5.85 -15.79 -15.94
CA GLU A 20 4.75 -16.75 -16.10
C GLU A 20 4.44 -17.48 -14.79
N ASN A 21 5.48 -17.86 -14.01
CA ASN A 21 5.30 -18.48 -12.71
C ASN A 21 4.60 -17.52 -11.74
N ASN A 22 5.02 -16.26 -11.66
CA ASN A 22 4.41 -15.26 -10.81
C ASN A 22 2.97 -14.87 -11.22
N PHE A 23 2.66 -14.82 -12.52
CA PHE A 23 1.29 -14.60 -13.00
C PHE A 23 0.33 -15.73 -12.62
N SER A 24 0.85 -16.94 -12.40
CA SER A 24 0.03 -18.06 -11.91
C SER A 24 -0.31 -17.96 -10.43
N LEU A 25 0.45 -17.16 -9.65
CA LEU A 25 0.18 -16.90 -8.25
C LEU A 25 -1.05 -16.00 -8.09
N LYS A 26 -1.87 -16.30 -7.08
CA LYS A 26 -3.03 -15.49 -6.70
C LYS A 26 -2.68 -14.59 -5.53
N HIS A 27 -3.31 -13.42 -5.47
CA HIS A 27 -3.33 -12.61 -4.25
C HIS A 27 -4.04 -13.39 -3.13
N GLU A 28 -3.37 -13.51 -1.99
CA GLU A 28 -3.84 -14.18 -0.78
C GLU A 28 -4.89 -13.34 -0.04
N TYR A 29 -4.69 -12.02 0.04
CA TYR A 29 -5.55 -11.11 0.77
C TYR A 29 -6.57 -10.44 -0.17
N PRO A 30 -7.89 -10.65 0.00
CA PRO A 30 -8.91 -9.98 -0.81
C PRO A 30 -8.92 -8.46 -0.59
N ILE A 31 -9.44 -7.71 -1.56
CA ILE A 31 -9.75 -6.28 -1.37
C ILE A 31 -10.71 -6.11 -0.18
N MET A 32 -10.53 -5.04 0.59
CA MET A 32 -11.17 -4.74 1.88
C MET A 32 -10.83 -5.68 3.03
N SER A 33 -9.99 -6.68 2.83
CA SER A 33 -9.49 -7.49 3.96
C SER A 33 -8.59 -6.65 4.87
N GLN A 34 -8.69 -6.90 6.18
CA GLN A 34 -7.93 -6.19 7.20
C GLN A 34 -6.60 -6.91 7.46
N VAL A 35 -5.51 -6.16 7.45
CA VAL A 35 -4.14 -6.64 7.61
C VAL A 35 -3.34 -5.72 8.53
N LYS A 36 -2.26 -6.25 9.13
CA LYS A 36 -1.22 -5.46 9.79
C LYS A 36 0.05 -5.51 8.96
N VAL A 37 0.78 -4.41 8.94
CA VAL A 37 2.13 -4.37 8.37
C VAL A 37 3.10 -4.86 9.44
N VAL A 38 3.76 -5.99 9.18
CA VAL A 38 4.62 -6.69 10.17
C VAL A 38 6.10 -6.69 9.80
N SER A 39 6.40 -6.66 8.50
CA SER A 39 7.76 -6.47 8.00
C SER A 39 7.80 -5.11 7.32
N TYR A 40 8.57 -4.21 7.90
CA TYR A 40 8.84 -2.90 7.32
C TYR A 40 10.35 -2.70 7.37
N ASP A 41 10.98 -2.97 6.24
CA ASP A 41 12.40 -2.76 6.03
C ASP A 41 12.75 -1.26 6.15
N SER A 42 14.02 -0.93 5.89
CA SER A 42 14.53 0.46 5.85
C SER A 42 13.72 1.45 4.97
N TRP A 43 12.80 0.96 4.13
CA TRP A 43 11.96 1.76 3.25
C TRP A 43 10.89 2.58 3.98
N LEU A 44 10.42 2.15 5.16
CA LEU A 44 9.37 2.88 5.91
C LEU A 44 9.80 4.31 6.28
N SER A 45 11.12 4.53 6.44
CA SER A 45 11.70 5.86 6.70
C SER A 45 11.45 6.89 5.59
N ARG A 46 11.09 6.44 4.38
CA ARG A 46 10.81 7.28 3.21
C ARG A 46 9.33 7.65 3.09
N GLU A 47 8.48 7.02 3.90
CA GLU A 47 7.04 7.26 3.90
C GLU A 47 6.65 8.43 4.80
N SER A 48 5.40 8.89 4.69
CA SER A 48 4.88 9.98 5.52
C SER A 48 4.96 9.63 7.02
N GLU A 49 5.22 10.63 7.86
CA GLU A 49 5.23 10.47 9.33
C GLU A 49 3.95 9.78 9.85
N VAL A 50 2.83 10.03 9.18
CA VAL A 50 1.53 9.43 9.49
C VAL A 50 1.54 7.91 9.29
N ILE A 51 2.06 7.43 8.15
CA ILE A 51 2.19 5.99 7.87
C ILE A 51 3.14 5.35 8.87
N GLN A 52 4.29 5.97 9.12
CA GLN A 52 5.28 5.47 10.07
C GLN A 52 4.65 5.28 11.45
N ASN A 53 3.94 6.30 11.93
CA ASN A 53 3.24 6.24 13.22
C ASN A 53 2.12 5.18 13.23
N ALA A 54 1.37 5.01 12.14
CA ALA A 54 0.32 4.00 12.04
C ALA A 54 0.87 2.57 12.09
N VAL A 55 1.96 2.30 11.36
CA VAL A 55 2.64 1.01 11.36
C VAL A 55 3.24 0.73 12.74
N ASN A 56 3.96 1.70 13.33
CA ASN A 56 4.56 1.56 14.67
C ASN A 56 3.51 1.35 15.78
N ALA A 57 2.33 1.94 15.64
CA ALA A 57 1.21 1.73 16.57
C ALA A 57 0.46 0.40 16.33
N GLY A 58 0.83 -0.38 15.30
CA GLY A 58 0.19 -1.65 14.95
C GLY A 58 -1.26 -1.47 14.50
N LEU A 59 -1.59 -0.31 13.92
CA LEU A 59 -2.93 -0.04 13.42
C LEU A 59 -3.26 -0.98 12.25
N PRO A 60 -4.53 -1.40 12.14
CA PRO A 60 -4.95 -2.18 11.00
C PRO A 60 -5.01 -1.35 9.72
N PHE A 61 -4.59 -1.95 8.63
CA PHE A 61 -4.74 -1.49 7.26
C PHE A 61 -5.77 -2.34 6.52
N TYR A 62 -6.29 -1.82 5.42
CA TYR A 62 -7.18 -2.50 4.50
C TYR A 62 -6.49 -2.66 3.16
N VAL A 63 -6.63 -3.83 2.54
CA VAL A 63 -6.21 -4.02 1.15
C VAL A 63 -7.12 -3.21 0.23
N VAL A 64 -6.59 -2.18 -0.41
CA VAL A 64 -7.37 -1.30 -1.30
C VAL A 64 -7.15 -1.61 -2.78
N GLN A 65 -6.04 -2.28 -3.12
CA GLN A 65 -5.75 -2.65 -4.50
C GLN A 65 -4.87 -3.90 -4.59
N HIS A 66 -5.10 -4.70 -5.63
CA HIS A 66 -4.18 -5.73 -6.11
C HIS A 66 -3.32 -5.17 -7.24
N VAL A 67 -2.00 -5.26 -7.09
CA VAL A 67 -1.00 -4.79 -8.06
C VAL A 67 -0.08 -5.95 -8.41
N ARG A 68 0.73 -5.80 -9.45
CA ARG A 68 1.83 -6.71 -9.77
C ARG A 68 3.08 -5.92 -10.14
N ASP A 69 4.23 -6.45 -9.77
CA ASP A 69 5.52 -5.91 -10.21
C ASP A 69 5.79 -6.25 -11.69
N CYS A 70 6.86 -5.69 -12.25
CA CYS A 70 7.32 -5.90 -13.61
C CYS A 70 7.61 -7.37 -13.95
N ASP A 71 8.02 -8.16 -12.95
CA ASP A 71 8.24 -9.60 -13.01
C ASP A 71 6.98 -10.43 -12.69
N GLY A 72 5.82 -9.78 -12.57
CA GLY A 72 4.54 -10.42 -12.29
C GLY A 72 4.27 -10.74 -10.82
N THR A 73 5.21 -10.51 -9.90
CA THR A 73 5.03 -10.81 -8.46
C THR A 73 3.78 -10.13 -7.91
N PRO A 74 2.87 -10.85 -7.20
CA PRO A 74 1.71 -10.24 -6.56
C PRO A 74 2.12 -9.22 -5.50
N LEU A 75 1.60 -7.99 -5.61
CA LEU A 75 1.79 -6.91 -4.65
C LEU A 75 0.45 -6.33 -4.19
N TYR A 76 0.45 -5.65 -3.06
CA TYR A 76 -0.72 -5.00 -2.49
C TYR A 76 -0.50 -3.49 -2.35
N ALA A 77 -1.59 -2.75 -2.51
CA ALA A 77 -1.71 -1.43 -1.91
C ALA A 77 -2.61 -1.54 -0.68
N VAL A 78 -2.14 -1.02 0.45
CA VAL A 78 -2.87 -1.09 1.73
C VAL A 78 -3.03 0.30 2.32
N SER A 79 -4.21 0.60 2.86
CA SER A 79 -4.48 1.89 3.49
C SER A 79 -5.16 1.71 4.84
N PHE A 80 -4.78 2.51 5.84
CA PHE A 80 -5.47 2.52 7.13
C PHE A 80 -6.77 3.35 7.10
N VAL A 81 -7.08 3.95 5.94
CA VAL A 81 -8.35 4.58 5.60
C VAL A 81 -9.02 3.69 4.55
N PRO A 82 -10.24 3.16 4.77
CA PRO A 82 -10.96 2.46 3.71
C PRO A 82 -11.39 3.49 2.66
N LEU A 83 -10.53 3.65 1.65
CA LEU A 83 -10.78 4.54 0.51
C LEU A 83 -11.83 3.90 -0.39
N THR A 84 -13.11 4.00 -0.02
CA THR A 84 -14.20 3.85 -0.99
C THR A 84 -14.58 5.23 -1.53
N ALA A 85 -14.83 5.34 -2.84
CA ALA A 85 -15.17 6.62 -3.48
C ALA A 85 -16.43 7.30 -2.91
N ALA A 86 -17.25 6.56 -2.16
CA ALA A 86 -18.47 7.07 -1.51
C ALA A 86 -18.25 7.54 -0.05
N GLU A 87 -17.09 7.26 0.54
CA GLU A 87 -16.79 7.53 1.95
C GLU A 87 -15.76 8.65 2.17
N ASP A 88 -15.17 9.17 1.09
CA ASP A 88 -14.11 10.19 1.06
C ASP A 88 -14.41 11.39 1.97
N GLU A 89 -15.56 12.05 1.84
CA GLU A 89 -15.88 13.24 2.66
C GLU A 89 -16.05 12.97 4.16
N ARG A 90 -16.72 11.88 4.54
CA ARG A 90 -17.05 11.59 5.95
C ARG A 90 -15.88 10.97 6.71
N LEU A 91 -15.05 10.19 6.02
CA LEU A 91 -13.85 9.64 6.62
C LEU A 91 -12.78 10.71 6.81
N ASN A 92 -12.65 11.66 5.89
CA ASN A 92 -11.65 12.71 5.97
C ASN A 92 -11.73 13.49 7.30
N GLU A 93 -12.92 13.89 7.78
CA GLU A 93 -13.06 14.59 9.06
C GLU A 93 -12.64 13.76 10.28
N LYS A 94 -13.03 12.47 10.31
CA LYS A 94 -12.70 11.56 11.41
C LYS A 94 -11.19 11.31 11.47
N TYR A 95 -10.57 11.02 10.34
CA TYR A 95 -9.13 10.77 10.27
C TYR A 95 -8.29 12.04 10.48
N LEU A 96 -8.72 13.21 9.97
CA LEU A 96 -8.11 14.51 10.29
C LEU A 96 -8.08 14.78 11.81
N SER A 97 -9.13 14.38 12.52
CA SER A 97 -9.21 14.52 13.98
C SER A 97 -8.24 13.60 14.75
N MET A 98 -7.89 12.45 14.15
CA MET A 98 -6.96 11.46 14.72
C MET A 98 -5.50 11.79 14.41
N VAL A 99 -5.22 12.41 13.26
CA VAL A 99 -3.86 12.66 12.76
C VAL A 99 -3.33 14.04 13.16
N SER A 100 -4.20 15.02 13.46
CA SER A 100 -3.75 16.34 13.91
C SER A 100 -4.64 16.99 14.98
N LYS A 101 -4.00 17.48 16.05
CA LYS A 101 -4.61 18.36 17.06
C LYS A 101 -4.63 19.82 16.62
N ASP A 102 -3.97 20.15 15.52
CA ASP A 102 -3.90 21.51 15.00
C ASP A 102 -5.19 21.87 14.26
N ARG A 103 -5.83 22.95 14.71
CA ARG A 103 -7.15 23.39 14.23
C ARG A 103 -7.06 24.07 12.86
N SER A 104 -5.89 24.59 12.48
CA SER A 104 -5.68 25.33 11.23
C SER A 104 -5.81 24.43 9.99
N LEU A 105 -5.26 23.21 10.06
CA LEU A 105 -5.33 22.18 9.02
C LEU A 105 -6.75 21.63 8.78
N ARG A 106 -7.67 21.78 9.75
CA ARG A 106 -9.05 21.31 9.66
C ARG A 106 -9.95 22.23 8.82
N THR A 107 -9.55 23.48 8.63
CA THR A 107 -10.40 24.51 8.00
C THR A 107 -10.27 24.59 6.48
N ASP A 108 -9.24 23.96 5.91
CA ASP A 108 -8.95 24.04 4.48
C ASP A 108 -8.94 22.65 3.84
N LEU A 109 -10.10 21.98 3.93
CA LEU A 109 -10.32 20.64 3.35
C LEU A 109 -10.05 20.65 1.84
N SER A 110 -10.34 21.77 1.16
CA SER A 110 -10.02 22.02 -0.25
C SER A 110 -8.53 22.04 -0.55
N ALA A 111 -7.70 22.65 0.32
CA ALA A 111 -6.25 22.61 0.21
C ALA A 111 -5.67 21.22 0.56
N PHE A 112 -6.32 20.47 1.45
CA PHE A 112 -5.94 19.10 1.83
C PHE A 112 -6.29 18.07 0.74
N ILE A 113 -7.41 18.26 0.02
CA ILE A 113 -7.90 17.36 -1.04
C ILE A 113 -7.30 17.68 -2.41
N GLN A 114 -6.84 18.92 -2.67
CA GLN A 114 -6.04 19.25 -3.88
C GLN A 114 -4.67 18.56 -3.90
N LEU A 115 -4.26 17.91 -2.80
CA LEU A 115 -3.12 17.02 -2.75
C LEU A 115 -3.45 15.68 -3.40
N THR A 116 -2.92 15.48 -4.60
CA THR A 116 -2.53 14.16 -5.12
C THR A 116 -1.69 13.31 -4.15
N ASP A 117 -1.29 13.85 -2.99
CA ASP A 117 -0.63 13.15 -1.89
C ASP A 117 -1.58 12.53 -0.86
N LEU A 118 -2.91 12.75 -0.89
CA LEU A 118 -3.78 12.16 0.15
C LEU A 118 -3.79 10.62 0.09
N VAL A 119 -3.84 10.07 -1.13
CA VAL A 119 -3.66 8.63 -1.37
C VAL A 119 -2.28 8.18 -0.88
N LYS A 120 -1.19 8.89 -1.19
CA LYS A 120 0.17 8.53 -0.72
C LYS A 120 0.37 8.73 0.78
N THR A 121 -0.37 9.64 1.40
CA THR A 121 -0.28 9.94 2.83
C THR A 121 -0.86 8.79 3.65
N PHE A 122 -1.80 8.03 3.08
CA PHE A 122 -2.53 6.99 3.79
C PHE A 122 -2.37 5.60 3.20
N THR A 123 -1.75 5.47 2.02
CA THR A 123 -1.65 4.20 1.28
C THR A 123 -0.19 3.82 1.09
N LEU A 124 0.15 2.63 1.54
CA LEU A 124 1.39 1.94 1.24
C LEU A 124 1.22 1.15 -0.05
N PHE A 125 2.18 1.26 -0.95
CA PHE A 125 2.18 0.55 -2.23
C PHE A 125 3.32 -0.46 -2.29
N GLY A 126 3.11 -1.54 -3.03
CA GLY A 126 4.16 -2.51 -3.30
C GLY A 126 4.46 -3.45 -2.13
N MET A 127 3.49 -3.67 -1.26
CA MET A 127 3.63 -4.62 -0.15
C MET A 127 3.58 -6.05 -0.66
N HIS A 128 4.47 -6.93 -0.19
CA HIS A 128 4.36 -8.36 -0.42
C HIS A 128 3.38 -9.00 0.56
N SER A 129 2.96 -10.25 0.29
CA SER A 129 2.17 -11.04 1.26
C SER A 129 2.89 -11.18 2.59
N ASP A 130 4.21 -11.36 2.54
CA ASP A 130 5.05 -11.65 3.71
C ASP A 130 5.29 -10.41 4.58
N ASP A 131 4.98 -9.22 4.05
CA ASP A 131 4.98 -7.97 4.80
C ASP A 131 3.69 -7.76 5.61
N LEU A 132 2.68 -8.61 5.39
CA LEU A 132 1.33 -8.45 5.90
C LEU A 132 0.90 -9.64 6.75
N GLU A 133 0.22 -9.37 7.86
CA GLU A 133 -0.43 -10.38 8.70
C GLU A 133 -1.94 -10.14 8.75
N ARG A 134 -2.74 -11.22 8.68
CA ARG A 134 -4.20 -11.11 8.85
C ARG A 134 -4.53 -10.68 10.28
N VAL A 135 -5.46 -9.72 10.41
CA VAL A 135 -6.01 -9.27 11.70
C VAL A 135 -7.11 -10.19 12.20
#